data_AF-A0A7Y3F8J8-F1
#
_entry.id   AF-A0A7Y3F8J8-F1
#
_cell.length_a   1.000
_cell.length_b   1.000
_cell.length_c   1.000
_cell.angle_alpha   90.00
_cell.angle_beta   90.00
_cell.angle_gamma   90.00
#
_symmetry.space_group_name_H-M   'P 1'
#
loop_
_entity.id
_entity.type
_entity.pdbx_description
1 polymer ?
#
loop_
_entity_poly.entity_id
_entity_poly.type
_entity_poly.pdbx_seq_one_letter_code
_entity_poly.pdbx_strand_id
1 'polypeptide(L)'
;MKTLTKATEMAQATPSTRNRYIDLLRVFSIFVVVVGHWLMAVITIDGTGAIHGNNILGMVPWLQFLTWGLQVMPIFFIVGGFANSASWTSAQAKGIGYADWVRSRMSRLLRPTLVFAAVWTGLTLLFAHVVRLSPETLEVGTMLVAVPVWFLGVYLLVIPLVPIMLRLHQRFGLVVPLVLVAAAACVDVLVRDLGLVGIGYVNYLFVWVAVHQLGFFWREGRTAGRFRAGLLAALGLASLIVLSSVGLYSRSMLGVPGEEFGNT
;
A
#
# COMPACT_ATOMS: atom_id res chain seq x y z
N MET A 1 -22.03 11.51 21.82
CA MET A 1 -22.20 12.95 21.52
C MET A 1 -20.93 13.78 21.71
N LYS A 2 -20.27 13.79 22.88
CA LYS A 2 -19.08 14.63 23.14
C LYS A 2 -17.89 14.46 22.16
N THR A 3 -17.66 13.25 21.64
CA THR A 3 -16.58 12.96 20.68
C THR A 3 -16.83 13.55 19.29
N LEU A 4 -18.09 13.57 18.82
CA LEU A 4 -18.45 14.18 17.55
C LEU A 4 -18.34 15.71 17.61
N THR A 5 -18.67 16.32 18.76
CA THR A 5 -18.53 17.76 19.00
C THR A 5 -17.06 18.19 18.97
N LYS A 6 -16.17 17.46 19.68
CA LYS A 6 -14.72 17.70 19.62
C LYS A 6 -14.13 17.49 18.22
N ALA A 7 -14.57 16.45 17.49
CA ALA A 7 -14.14 16.22 16.13
C ALA A 7 -14.56 17.38 15.19
N THR A 8 -15.73 17.96 15.43
CA THR A 8 -16.24 19.11 14.66
C THR A 8 -15.47 20.39 14.97
N GLU A 9 -15.14 20.65 16.25
CA GLU A 9 -14.31 21.79 16.67
C GLU A 9 -12.88 21.68 16.13
N MET A 10 -12.26 20.50 16.22
CA MET A 10 -10.93 20.24 15.65
C MET A 10 -10.94 20.34 14.12
N ALA A 11 -12.03 19.90 13.48
CA ALA A 11 -12.22 20.10 12.06
C ALA A 11 -12.25 21.60 11.75
N GLN A 12 -13.08 22.40 12.44
CA GLN A 12 -13.18 23.85 12.23
C GLN A 12 -11.87 24.60 12.49
N ALA A 13 -11.06 24.17 13.47
CA ALA A 13 -9.76 24.76 13.79
C ALA A 13 -8.64 24.42 12.78
N THR A 14 -8.86 23.46 11.88
CA THR A 14 -7.85 23.07 10.87
C THR A 14 -7.84 24.08 9.70
N PRO A 15 -6.69 24.66 9.32
CA PRO A 15 -6.57 25.65 8.24
C PRO A 15 -7.26 25.21 6.94
N SER A 16 -7.98 26.12 6.29
CA SER A 16 -8.70 25.88 5.02
C SER A 16 -7.80 25.44 3.86
N THR A 17 -6.49 25.63 3.99
CA THR A 17 -5.46 25.17 3.04
C THR A 17 -5.18 23.66 3.11
N ARG A 18 -5.67 22.96 4.14
CA ARG A 18 -5.46 21.52 4.33
C ARG A 18 -6.71 20.72 3.90
N ASN A 19 -6.56 19.87 2.88
CA ASN A 19 -7.65 19.06 2.36
C ASN A 19 -8.01 17.91 3.33
N ARG A 20 -9.03 18.13 4.15
CA ARG A 20 -9.50 17.20 5.20
C ARG A 20 -9.93 15.85 4.66
N TYR A 21 -10.49 15.81 3.45
CA TYR A 21 -10.93 14.58 2.80
C TYR A 21 -9.74 13.65 2.50
N ILE A 22 -8.61 14.21 2.08
CA ILE A 22 -7.38 13.47 1.79
C ILE A 22 -6.75 12.92 3.07
N ASP A 23 -6.75 13.71 4.13
CA ASP A 23 -6.27 13.23 5.44
C ASP A 23 -7.15 12.10 5.98
N LEU A 24 -8.48 12.24 5.89
CA LEU A 24 -9.44 11.20 6.29
C LEU A 24 -9.21 9.91 5.51
N LEU A 25 -9.12 9.97 4.17
CA LEU A 25 -8.89 8.79 3.34
C LEU A 25 -7.56 8.11 3.67
N ARG A 26 -6.51 8.88 3.95
CA ARG A 26 -5.21 8.33 4.34
C ARG A 26 -5.29 7.59 5.67
N VAL A 27 -5.87 8.22 6.70
CA VAL A 27 -6.01 7.60 8.03
C VAL A 27 -6.92 6.38 7.96
N PHE A 28 -8.04 6.47 7.25
CA PHE A 28 -8.95 5.36 7.02
C PHE A 28 -8.25 4.19 6.31
N SER A 29 -7.47 4.47 5.25
CA SER A 29 -6.73 3.43 4.53
C SER A 29 -5.72 2.74 5.45
N ILE A 30 -4.94 3.50 6.23
CA ILE A 30 -4.00 2.91 7.20
C ILE A 30 -4.74 2.06 8.24
N PHE A 31 -5.86 2.55 8.77
CA PHE A 31 -6.66 1.82 9.75
C PHE A 31 -7.18 0.49 9.18
N VAL A 32 -7.77 0.50 7.99
CA VAL A 32 -8.29 -0.71 7.33
C VAL A 32 -7.16 -1.68 7.00
N VAL A 33 -5.99 -1.20 6.55
CA VAL A 33 -4.81 -2.05 6.32
C VAL A 33 -4.41 -2.72 7.63
N VAL A 34 -4.20 -1.96 8.70
CA VAL A 34 -3.75 -2.52 9.98
C VAL A 34 -4.78 -3.49 10.52
N VAL A 35 -6.04 -3.10 10.67
CA VAL A 35 -7.10 -3.97 11.20
C VAL A 35 -7.31 -5.19 10.30
N GLY A 36 -7.32 -5.02 8.98
CA GLY A 36 -7.47 -6.12 8.03
C GLY A 36 -6.36 -7.16 8.17
N HIS A 37 -5.09 -6.74 8.22
CA HIS A 37 -3.96 -7.66 8.39
C HIS A 37 -4.04 -8.44 9.72
N TRP A 38 -4.44 -7.76 10.79
CA TRP A 38 -4.59 -8.40 12.10
C TRP A 38 -5.79 -9.37 12.16
N LEU A 39 -6.89 -9.06 11.45
CA LEU A 39 -8.03 -9.98 11.34
C LEU A 39 -7.73 -11.19 10.45
N MET A 40 -6.83 -11.06 9.47
CA MET A 40 -6.45 -12.14 8.58
C MET A 40 -5.35 -13.06 9.15
N ALA A 41 -4.56 -12.55 10.09
CA ALA A 41 -3.52 -13.32 10.77
C ALA A 41 -4.16 -14.35 11.73
N VAL A 42 -4.03 -15.64 11.38
CA VAL A 42 -4.50 -16.76 12.22
C VAL A 42 -3.29 -17.49 12.74
N ILE A 43 -3.23 -17.70 14.06
CA ILE A 43 -2.21 -18.54 14.66
C ILE A 43 -2.86 -19.89 14.96
N THR A 44 -2.36 -20.95 14.33
CA THR A 44 -2.81 -22.32 14.62
C THR A 44 -1.72 -23.08 15.34
N ILE A 45 -2.11 -23.89 16.32
CA ILE A 45 -1.21 -24.80 17.02
C ILE A 45 -1.53 -26.20 16.53
N ASP A 46 -0.54 -26.91 16.00
CA ASP A 46 -0.74 -28.29 15.54
C ASP A 46 -0.79 -29.28 16.71
N GLY A 47 -1.11 -30.55 16.42
CA GLY A 47 -1.17 -31.61 17.44
C GLY A 47 0.16 -31.92 18.13
N THR A 48 1.29 -31.37 17.65
CA THR A 48 2.61 -31.48 18.26
C THR A 48 2.97 -30.30 19.15
N GLY A 49 2.11 -29.27 19.19
CA GLY A 49 2.33 -28.03 19.93
C GLY A 49 3.10 -26.96 19.16
N ALA A 50 3.40 -27.18 17.87
CA ALA A 50 4.10 -26.19 17.05
C ALA A 50 3.14 -25.08 16.57
N ILE A 51 3.64 -23.84 16.58
CA ILE A 51 2.89 -22.63 16.25
C ILE A 51 3.09 -22.32 14.76
N HIS A 52 2.00 -22.32 13.99
CA HIS A 52 1.99 -21.98 12.58
C HIS A 52 1.25 -20.65 12.36
N GLY A 53 1.88 -19.74 11.61
CA GLY A 53 1.24 -18.53 11.10
C GLY A 53 0.44 -18.86 9.84
N ASN A 54 -0.87 -18.96 9.97
CA ASN A 54 -1.79 -19.20 8.87
C ASN A 54 -2.57 -17.93 8.49
N ASN A 55 -3.16 -17.95 7.30
CA ASN A 55 -4.04 -16.88 6.83
C ASN A 55 -5.47 -17.39 6.74
N ILE A 56 -6.42 -16.67 7.34
CA ILE A 56 -7.85 -17.02 7.31
C ILE A 56 -8.40 -17.16 5.88
N LEU A 57 -7.78 -16.47 4.91
CA LEU A 57 -8.15 -16.51 3.50
C LEU A 57 -7.84 -17.86 2.82
N GLY A 58 -6.87 -18.62 3.35
CA GLY A 58 -6.59 -19.99 2.91
C GLY A 58 -7.55 -21.01 3.53
N MET A 59 -8.08 -20.70 4.73
CA MET A 59 -9.01 -21.58 5.46
C MET A 59 -10.47 -21.38 5.01
N VAL A 60 -10.82 -20.16 4.60
CA VAL A 60 -12.18 -19.77 4.24
C VAL A 60 -12.15 -19.06 2.88
N PRO A 61 -12.19 -19.82 1.76
CA PRO A 61 -11.98 -19.26 0.42
C PRO A 61 -12.95 -18.15 0.01
N TRP A 62 -14.18 -18.13 0.55
CA TRP A 62 -15.14 -17.06 0.22
C TRP A 62 -14.73 -15.69 0.78
N LEU A 63 -13.90 -15.64 1.84
CA LEU A 63 -13.35 -14.38 2.36
C LEU A 63 -12.37 -13.71 1.38
N GLN A 64 -11.84 -14.45 0.40
CA GLN A 64 -11.00 -13.89 -0.65
C GLN A 64 -11.74 -12.81 -1.46
N PHE A 65 -13.05 -12.95 -1.68
CA PHE A 65 -13.86 -11.93 -2.34
C PHE A 65 -14.02 -10.66 -1.49
N LEU A 66 -13.96 -10.78 -0.16
CA LEU A 66 -13.96 -9.62 0.74
C LEU A 66 -12.71 -8.75 0.53
N THR A 67 -11.57 -9.38 0.17
CA THR A 67 -10.32 -8.66 -0.10
C THR A 67 -10.45 -7.72 -1.30
N TRP A 68 -11.30 -8.05 -2.28
CA TRP A 68 -11.52 -7.22 -3.47
C TRP A 68 -12.16 -5.88 -3.10
N GLY A 69 -13.15 -5.90 -2.20
CA GLY A 69 -13.80 -4.69 -1.69
C GLY A 69 -12.99 -3.93 -0.63
N LEU A 70 -12.13 -4.65 0.10
CA LEU A 70 -11.26 -4.08 1.15
C LEU A 70 -9.87 -3.68 0.64
N GLN A 71 -9.65 -3.67 -0.68
CA GLN A 71 -8.41 -3.15 -1.27
C GLN A 71 -8.30 -1.63 -1.10
N VAL A 72 -7.86 -1.20 0.07
CA VAL A 72 -7.64 0.21 0.40
C VAL A 72 -6.29 0.75 -0.06
N MET A 73 -5.39 -0.15 -0.45
CA MET A 73 -4.04 0.19 -0.89
C MET A 73 -4.01 1.15 -2.09
N PRO A 74 -4.77 0.91 -3.18
CA PRO A 74 -4.86 1.87 -4.28
C PRO A 74 -5.31 3.26 -3.83
N ILE A 75 -6.31 3.33 -2.95
CA ILE A 75 -6.80 4.61 -2.42
C ILE A 75 -5.67 5.36 -1.71
N PHE A 76 -4.90 4.67 -0.86
CA PHE A 76 -3.76 5.26 -0.17
C PHE A 76 -2.73 5.86 -1.15
N PHE A 77 -2.37 5.13 -2.21
CA PHE A 77 -1.40 5.61 -3.20
C PHE A 77 -1.93 6.77 -4.05
N ILE A 78 -3.21 6.75 -4.44
CA ILE A 78 -3.88 7.85 -5.17
C ILE A 78 -3.90 9.12 -4.33
N VAL A 79 -4.35 9.01 -3.08
CA VAL A 79 -4.35 10.11 -2.09
C VAL A 79 -2.92 10.59 -1.83
N GLY A 80 -1.97 9.66 -1.81
CA GLY A 80 -0.53 9.92 -1.80
C GLY A 80 -0.05 10.77 -2.97
N GLY A 81 -0.51 10.46 -4.19
CA GLY A 81 -0.24 11.22 -5.42
C GLY A 81 -0.69 12.66 -5.33
N PHE A 82 -1.96 12.86 -4.97
CA PHE A 82 -2.50 14.20 -4.78
C PHE A 82 -1.68 14.98 -3.75
N ALA A 83 -1.50 14.42 -2.54
CA ALA A 83 -0.87 15.13 -1.44
C ALA A 83 0.62 15.41 -1.69
N ASN A 84 1.34 14.45 -2.28
CA ASN A 84 2.77 14.60 -2.58
C ASN A 84 3.00 15.63 -3.68
N SER A 85 2.20 15.62 -4.74
CA SER A 85 2.32 16.65 -5.78
C SER A 85 1.99 18.04 -5.23
N ALA A 86 0.93 18.19 -4.45
CA ALA A 86 0.56 19.48 -3.83
C ALA A 86 1.66 19.99 -2.90
N SER A 87 2.20 19.10 -2.07
CA SER A 87 3.31 19.42 -1.17
C SER A 87 4.57 19.82 -1.95
N TRP A 88 4.91 19.11 -3.02
CA TRP A 88 6.10 19.42 -3.84
C TRP A 88 5.95 20.75 -4.60
N THR A 89 4.77 21.04 -5.16
CA THR A 89 4.51 22.36 -5.78
C THR A 89 4.63 23.49 -4.75
N SER A 90 4.08 23.31 -3.55
CA SER A 90 4.21 24.31 -2.48
C SER A 90 5.65 24.48 -2.00
N ALA A 91 6.42 23.39 -1.92
CA ALA A 91 7.84 23.42 -1.57
C ALA A 91 8.66 24.21 -2.58
N GLN A 92 8.43 23.98 -3.88
CA GLN A 92 9.07 24.75 -4.96
C GLN A 92 8.73 26.24 -4.88
N ALA A 93 7.45 26.60 -4.64
CA ALA A 93 7.04 28.00 -4.47
C ALA A 93 7.69 28.69 -3.27
N LYS A 94 8.11 27.93 -2.26
CA LYS A 94 8.81 28.41 -1.05
C LYS A 94 10.33 28.31 -1.15
N GLY A 95 10.88 27.91 -2.30
CA GLY A 95 12.33 27.73 -2.49
C GLY A 95 12.94 26.59 -1.67
N ILE A 96 12.14 25.62 -1.19
CA ILE A 96 12.64 24.49 -0.41
C ILE A 96 13.33 23.49 -1.36
N GLY A 97 14.57 23.11 -1.04
CA GLY A 97 15.34 22.15 -1.81
C GLY A 97 14.75 20.74 -1.83
N TYR A 98 15.09 19.97 -2.86
CA TYR A 98 14.65 18.57 -3.03
C TYR A 98 14.97 17.70 -1.81
N ALA A 99 16.22 17.75 -1.35
CA ALA A 99 16.70 16.93 -0.24
C ALA A 99 15.93 17.22 1.06
N ASP A 100 15.66 18.50 1.35
CA ASP A 100 14.92 18.91 2.55
C ASP A 100 13.46 18.50 2.49
N TRP A 101 12.85 18.60 1.31
CA TRP A 101 11.48 18.13 1.10
C TRP A 101 11.38 16.62 1.31
N VAL A 102 12.24 15.82 0.68
CA VAL A 102 12.26 14.35 0.83
C VAL A 102 12.52 13.97 2.29
N ARG A 103 13.56 14.55 2.93
CA ARG A 103 13.90 14.31 4.34
C ARG A 103 12.73 14.60 5.26
N SER A 104 12.04 15.73 5.06
CA SER A 104 10.88 16.13 5.87
C SER A 104 9.71 15.15 5.73
N ARG A 105 9.50 14.57 4.54
CA ARG A 105 8.43 13.60 4.29
C ARG A 105 8.79 12.21 4.83
N MET A 106 10.00 11.74 4.54
CA MET A 106 10.47 10.43 4.99
C MET A 106 10.58 10.38 6.51
N SER A 107 11.14 11.40 7.17
CA SER A 107 11.27 11.40 8.64
C SER A 107 9.94 11.32 9.39
N ARG A 108 8.88 11.95 8.88
CA ARG A 108 7.53 11.88 9.47
C ARG A 108 6.91 10.48 9.38
N LEU A 109 7.31 9.70 8.38
CA LEU A 109 6.83 8.33 8.17
C LEU A 109 7.72 7.30 8.86
N LEU A 110 9.04 7.47 8.76
CA LEU A 110 10.03 6.58 9.35
C LEU A 110 10.02 6.64 10.88
N ARG A 111 9.80 7.81 11.51
CA ARG A 111 9.84 7.91 12.98
C ARG A 111 8.83 6.98 13.67
N PRO A 112 7.52 7.03 13.38
CA PRO A 112 6.57 6.10 13.98
C PRO A 112 6.91 4.63 13.69
N THR A 113 7.34 4.33 12.47
CA THR A 113 7.69 2.96 12.05
C THR A 113 8.92 2.43 12.75
N LEU A 114 9.96 3.24 12.91
CA LEU A 114 11.18 2.86 13.62
C LEU A 114 10.92 2.67 15.11
N VAL A 115 10.07 3.51 15.73
CA VAL A 115 9.63 3.30 17.12
C VAL A 115 8.88 1.98 17.25
N PHE A 116 7.92 1.72 16.36
CA PHE A 116 7.18 0.46 16.33
C PHE A 116 8.10 -0.74 16.15
N ALA A 117 9.02 -0.69 15.18
CA ALA A 117 9.99 -1.75 14.92
C ALA A 117 10.96 -1.97 16.08
N ALA A 118 11.41 -0.91 16.76
CA ALA A 118 12.28 -0.99 17.92
C ALA A 118 11.56 -1.62 19.12
N VAL A 119 10.32 -1.20 19.39
CA VAL A 119 9.49 -1.79 20.46
C VAL A 119 9.21 -3.25 20.18
N TRP A 120 8.82 -3.59 18.94
CA TRP A 120 8.54 -4.97 18.56
C TRP A 120 9.78 -5.86 18.65
N THR A 121 10.91 -5.42 18.11
CA THR A 121 12.20 -6.12 18.22
C THR A 121 12.58 -6.31 19.69
N GLY A 122 12.44 -5.27 20.51
CA GLY A 122 12.74 -5.33 21.94
C GLY A 122 11.87 -6.35 22.68
N LEU A 123 10.54 -6.37 22.41
CA LEU A 123 9.62 -7.36 22.96
C LEU A 123 9.99 -8.77 22.49
N THR A 124 10.27 -8.94 21.20
CA THR A 124 10.62 -10.24 20.61
C THR A 124 11.89 -10.81 21.26
N LEU A 125 12.93 -9.99 21.41
CA LEU A 125 14.17 -10.38 22.09
C LEU A 125 13.93 -10.71 23.56
N LEU A 126 13.14 -9.89 24.27
CA LEU A 126 12.78 -10.14 25.66
C LEU A 126 12.06 -11.49 25.83
N PHE A 127 11.03 -11.77 25.01
CA PHE A 127 10.30 -13.02 25.06
C PHE A 127 11.15 -14.22 24.63
N ALA A 128 12.03 -14.07 23.64
CA ALA A 128 12.99 -15.09 23.25
C ALA A 128 13.89 -15.50 24.43
N HIS A 129 14.36 -14.53 25.22
CA HIS A 129 15.21 -14.79 26.39
C HIS A 129 14.44 -15.38 27.59
N VAL A 130 13.21 -14.95 27.85
CA VAL A 130 12.43 -15.37 29.03
C VAL A 130 11.73 -16.71 28.81
N VAL A 131 11.17 -16.93 27.61
CA VAL A 131 10.28 -18.07 27.32
C VAL A 131 10.95 -19.15 26.46
N ARG A 132 12.19 -18.91 25.97
CA ARG A 132 12.90 -19.80 25.02
C ARG A 132 12.03 -20.17 23.82
N LEU A 133 11.43 -19.14 23.20
CA LEU A 133 10.59 -19.31 22.01
C LEU A 133 11.33 -20.09 20.92
N SER A 134 10.61 -20.98 20.23
CA SER A 134 11.18 -21.71 19.10
C SER A 134 11.48 -20.75 17.94
N PRO A 135 12.45 -21.07 17.06
CA PRO A 135 12.73 -20.29 15.86
C PRO A 135 11.48 -20.07 14.99
N GLU A 136 10.59 -21.06 14.88
CA GLU A 136 9.34 -20.91 14.10
C GLU A 136 8.43 -19.84 14.70
N THR A 137 8.35 -19.76 16.04
CA THR A 137 7.51 -18.76 16.71
C THR A 137 8.04 -17.34 16.49
N LEU A 138 9.36 -17.18 16.43
CA LEU A 138 10.01 -15.90 16.12
C LEU A 138 9.79 -15.49 14.66
N GLU A 139 9.84 -16.45 13.74
CA GLU A 139 9.54 -16.22 12.32
C GLU A 139 8.10 -15.76 12.12
N VAL A 140 7.13 -16.46 12.73
CA VAL A 140 5.71 -16.08 12.71
C VAL A 140 5.51 -14.67 13.27
N GLY A 141 6.07 -14.38 14.44
CA GLY A 141 5.99 -13.04 15.04
C GLY A 141 6.59 -11.94 14.15
N THR A 142 7.69 -12.24 13.45
CA THR A 142 8.32 -11.30 12.51
C THR A 142 7.47 -11.08 11.27
N MET A 143 6.92 -12.15 10.68
CA MET A 143 6.01 -12.12 9.54
C MET A 143 4.76 -11.28 9.85
N LEU A 144 4.14 -11.46 11.03
CA LEU A 144 2.95 -10.69 11.45
C LEU A 144 3.17 -9.18 11.41
N VAL A 145 4.40 -8.72 11.65
CA VAL A 145 4.76 -7.30 11.59
C VAL A 145 5.25 -6.87 10.22
N ALA A 146 6.00 -7.71 9.51
CA ALA A 146 6.55 -7.39 8.19
C ALA A 146 5.45 -7.16 7.15
N VAL A 147 4.37 -7.96 7.18
CA VAL A 147 3.29 -7.88 6.19
C VAL A 147 2.57 -6.52 6.22
N PRO A 148 2.08 -5.97 7.34
CA PRO A 148 1.43 -4.66 7.31
C PRO A 148 2.38 -3.49 6.99
N VAL A 149 3.71 -3.64 7.07
CA VAL A 149 4.64 -2.52 6.84
C VAL A 149 5.22 -2.45 5.43
N TRP A 150 5.09 -3.51 4.60
CA TRP A 150 5.71 -3.54 3.27
C TRP A 150 5.27 -2.36 2.39
N PHE A 151 3.99 -2.00 2.45
CA PHE A 151 3.44 -0.92 1.63
C PHE A 151 4.06 0.42 1.95
N LEU A 152 4.45 0.62 3.21
CA LEU A 152 5.14 1.82 3.64
C LEU A 152 6.56 1.86 3.05
N GLY A 153 7.24 0.71 2.99
CA GLY A 153 8.51 0.56 2.30
C GLY A 153 8.40 1.01 0.84
N VAL A 154 7.41 0.51 0.10
CA VAL A 154 7.16 0.94 -1.29
C VAL A 154 6.82 2.43 -1.35
N TYR A 155 5.96 2.93 -0.45
CA TYR A 155 5.59 4.34 -0.43
C TYR A 155 6.80 5.27 -0.16
N LEU A 156 7.75 4.84 0.65
CA LEU A 156 9.02 5.54 0.88
C LEU A 156 9.88 5.61 -0.38
N LEU A 157 9.83 4.59 -1.25
CA LEU A 157 10.48 4.61 -2.58
C LEU A 157 9.75 5.52 -3.57
N VAL A 158 8.41 5.63 -3.48
CA VAL A 158 7.62 6.49 -4.35
C VAL A 158 7.86 7.99 -4.08
N ILE A 159 8.02 8.39 -2.81
CA ILE A 159 8.25 9.80 -2.43
C ILE A 159 9.39 10.49 -3.20
N PRO A 160 10.63 9.96 -3.25
CA PRO A 160 11.72 10.60 -3.96
C PRO A 160 11.51 10.67 -5.47
N LEU A 161 10.67 9.79 -6.05
CA LEU A 161 10.34 9.79 -7.47
C LEU A 161 9.34 10.90 -7.86
N VAL A 162 8.62 11.48 -6.89
CA VAL A 162 7.54 12.45 -7.14
C VAL A 162 7.95 13.60 -8.06
N PRO A 163 9.10 14.28 -7.89
CA PRO A 163 9.46 15.40 -8.75
C PRO A 163 9.68 15.01 -10.21
N ILE A 164 10.31 13.86 -10.45
CA ILE A 164 10.55 13.33 -11.80
C ILE A 164 9.21 12.92 -12.42
N MET A 165 8.44 12.15 -11.67
CA MET A 165 7.13 11.65 -12.07
C MET A 165 6.13 12.78 -12.36
N LEU A 166 6.17 13.88 -11.59
CA LEU A 166 5.33 15.05 -11.82
C LEU A 166 5.74 15.81 -13.10
N ARG A 167 7.05 15.94 -13.38
CA ARG A 167 7.52 16.55 -14.63
C ARG A 167 7.12 15.72 -15.84
N LEU A 168 7.28 14.40 -15.76
CA LEU A 168 6.85 13.48 -16.82
C LEU A 168 5.33 13.55 -17.01
N HIS A 169 4.57 13.60 -15.92
CA HIS A 169 3.12 13.74 -15.95
C HIS A 169 2.69 15.02 -16.68
N GLN A 170 3.31 16.15 -16.35
CA GLN A 170 3.00 17.43 -16.99
C GLN A 170 3.33 17.45 -18.49
N ARG A 171 4.36 16.70 -18.90
CA ARG A 171 4.82 16.64 -20.30
C ARG A 171 4.05 15.63 -21.15
N PHE A 172 3.74 14.46 -20.59
CA PHE A 172 3.24 13.30 -21.34
C PHE A 172 1.85 12.82 -20.89
N GLY A 173 1.30 13.37 -19.79
CA GLY A 173 -0.05 13.07 -19.32
C GLY A 173 -0.30 11.57 -19.14
N LEU A 174 -1.34 11.05 -19.79
CA LEU A 174 -1.80 9.66 -19.70
C LEU A 174 -0.78 8.64 -20.24
N VAL A 175 0.21 9.05 -21.02
CA VAL A 175 1.25 8.14 -21.51
C VAL A 175 2.08 7.58 -20.35
N VAL A 176 2.30 8.36 -19.29
CA VAL A 176 3.13 7.93 -18.14
C VAL A 176 2.56 6.70 -17.43
N PRO A 177 1.29 6.70 -16.94
CA PRO A 177 0.74 5.50 -16.31
C PRO A 177 0.63 4.32 -17.29
N LEU A 178 0.38 4.55 -18.57
CA LEU A 178 0.35 3.46 -19.57
C LEU A 178 1.71 2.78 -19.75
N VAL A 179 2.80 3.56 -19.82
CA VAL A 179 4.16 3.04 -19.89
C VAL A 179 4.53 2.27 -18.62
N LEU A 180 4.11 2.75 -17.45
CA LEU A 180 4.35 2.06 -16.18
C LEU A 180 3.59 0.73 -16.10
N VAL A 181 2.34 0.69 -16.56
CA VAL A 181 1.55 -0.56 -16.64
C VAL A 181 2.16 -1.54 -17.66
N ALA A 182 2.62 -1.04 -18.81
CA ALA A 182 3.32 -1.87 -19.78
C ALA A 182 4.64 -2.43 -19.22
N ALA A 183 5.41 -1.61 -18.49
CA ALA A 183 6.63 -2.05 -17.83
C ALA A 183 6.35 -3.13 -16.78
N ALA A 184 5.27 -2.97 -16.00
CA ALA A 184 4.83 -3.99 -15.04
C ALA A 184 4.48 -5.32 -15.73
N ALA A 185 3.69 -5.26 -16.80
CA ALA A 185 3.36 -6.45 -17.60
C ALA A 185 4.60 -7.12 -18.21
N CYS A 186 5.59 -6.34 -18.66
CA CYS A 186 6.87 -6.88 -19.11
C CYS A 186 7.62 -7.60 -17.99
N VAL A 187 7.66 -7.04 -16.78
CA VAL A 187 8.29 -7.70 -15.63
C VAL A 187 7.58 -9.03 -15.32
N ASP A 188 6.25 -9.07 -15.35
CA ASP A 188 5.49 -10.30 -15.11
C ASP A 188 5.83 -11.38 -16.15
N VAL A 189 5.94 -11.00 -17.42
CA VAL A 189 6.36 -11.92 -18.50
C VAL A 189 7.78 -12.42 -18.26
N LEU A 190 8.73 -11.54 -17.90
CA LEU A 190 10.12 -11.94 -17.64
C LEU A 190 10.22 -12.88 -16.43
N VAL A 191 9.48 -12.63 -15.36
CA VAL A 191 9.47 -13.50 -14.18
C VAL A 191 8.87 -14.86 -14.51
N ARG A 192 7.72 -14.87 -15.22
CA ARG A 192 6.98 -16.08 -15.58
C ARG A 192 7.73 -16.95 -16.59
N ASP A 193 8.28 -16.35 -17.65
CA ASP A 193 8.85 -17.08 -18.78
C ASP A 193 10.37 -17.31 -18.67
N LEU A 194 11.09 -16.47 -17.92
CA LEU A 194 12.56 -16.57 -17.76
C LEU A 194 13.01 -16.92 -16.34
N GLY A 195 12.08 -17.08 -15.38
CA GLY A 195 12.39 -17.47 -14.01
C GLY A 195 13.21 -16.44 -13.22
N LEU A 196 13.19 -15.16 -13.64
CA LEU A 196 13.96 -14.08 -13.02
C LEU A 196 13.29 -13.56 -11.73
N VAL A 197 13.05 -14.44 -10.76
CA VAL A 197 12.28 -14.17 -9.52
C VAL A 197 12.78 -12.92 -8.78
N GLY A 198 14.09 -12.66 -8.78
CA GLY A 198 14.67 -11.49 -8.11
C GLY A 198 14.20 -10.13 -8.65
N ILE A 199 13.71 -10.07 -9.90
CA ILE A 199 13.22 -8.82 -10.54
C ILE A 199 11.75 -8.57 -10.20
N GLY A 200 11.00 -9.58 -9.72
CA GLY A 200 9.58 -9.46 -9.38
C GLY A 200 9.30 -8.32 -8.39
N TYR A 201 10.21 -8.06 -7.44
CA TYR A 201 10.07 -6.96 -6.48
C TYR A 201 10.04 -5.56 -7.13
N VAL A 202 10.62 -5.40 -8.32
CA VAL A 202 10.58 -4.13 -9.07
C VAL A 202 9.16 -3.86 -9.58
N ASN A 203 8.36 -4.90 -9.80
CA ASN A 203 6.99 -4.78 -10.29
C ASN A 203 6.11 -3.95 -9.35
N TYR A 204 6.28 -4.12 -8.02
CA TYR A 204 5.62 -3.30 -7.02
C TYR A 204 5.83 -1.82 -7.29
N LEU A 205 7.05 -1.40 -7.63
CA LEU A 205 7.32 0.01 -7.89
C LEU A 205 6.56 0.50 -9.13
N PHE A 206 6.56 -0.26 -10.22
CA PHE A 206 5.84 0.14 -11.44
C PHE A 206 4.33 0.26 -11.20
N VAL A 207 3.71 -0.77 -10.60
CA VAL A 207 2.27 -0.79 -10.30
C VAL A 207 1.89 0.36 -9.38
N TRP A 208 2.61 0.52 -8.27
CA TRP A 208 2.24 1.52 -7.26
C TRP A 208 2.55 2.95 -7.70
N VAL A 209 3.60 3.18 -8.51
CA VAL A 209 3.83 4.48 -9.14
C VAL A 209 2.74 4.77 -10.20
N ALA A 210 2.28 3.77 -10.96
CA ALA A 210 1.18 3.95 -11.91
C ALA A 210 -0.13 4.35 -11.19
N VAL A 211 -0.45 3.70 -10.08
CA VAL A 211 -1.61 4.05 -9.24
C VAL A 211 -1.44 5.43 -8.61
N HIS A 212 -0.23 5.77 -8.16
CA HIS A 212 0.10 7.09 -7.59
C HIS A 212 -0.13 8.23 -8.60
N GLN A 213 0.14 8.01 -9.89
CA GLN A 213 -0.11 8.97 -10.96
C GLN A 213 -1.59 9.38 -11.09
N LEU A 214 -2.53 8.48 -10.77
CA LEU A 214 -3.97 8.81 -10.74
C LEU A 214 -4.28 9.95 -9.75
N GLY A 215 -3.50 10.06 -8.68
CA GLY A 215 -3.58 11.17 -7.73
C GLY A 215 -3.19 12.52 -8.32
N PHE A 216 -2.29 12.56 -9.32
CA PHE A 216 -1.94 13.78 -10.03
C PHE A 216 -3.09 14.23 -10.93
N PHE A 217 -3.69 13.30 -11.69
CA PHE A 217 -4.89 13.59 -12.49
C PHE A 217 -6.06 14.08 -11.63
N TRP A 218 -6.24 13.52 -10.43
CA TRP A 218 -7.26 13.97 -9.49
C TRP A 218 -7.01 15.42 -9.06
N ARG A 219 -5.76 15.79 -8.78
CA ARG A 219 -5.41 17.16 -8.41
C ARG A 219 -5.64 18.16 -9.53
N GLU A 220 -5.39 17.78 -10.77
CA GLU A 220 -5.65 18.63 -11.94
C GLU A 220 -7.15 18.79 -12.26
N GLY A 221 -8.04 18.15 -11.50
CA GLY A 221 -9.47 18.07 -11.83
C GLY A 221 -9.75 17.25 -13.09
N ARG A 222 -8.72 16.56 -13.62
CA ARG A 222 -8.80 15.71 -14.82
C ARG A 222 -9.38 14.34 -14.55
N THR A 223 -9.69 14.02 -13.29
CA THR A 223 -10.75 13.06 -12.96
C THR A 223 -12.11 13.65 -13.32
N ALA A 224 -12.30 13.96 -14.61
CA ALA A 224 -13.31 13.32 -15.42
C ALA A 224 -14.47 12.79 -14.56
N GLY A 225 -15.53 13.60 -14.44
CA GLY A 225 -16.57 13.48 -13.41
C GLY A 225 -17.12 12.07 -13.17
N ARG A 226 -17.86 11.89 -12.08
CA ARG A 226 -18.36 10.61 -11.50
C ARG A 226 -18.51 9.43 -12.47
N PHE A 227 -19.08 9.66 -13.66
CA PHE A 227 -19.19 8.70 -14.74
C PHE A 227 -17.86 8.09 -15.24
N ARG A 228 -16.86 8.91 -15.60
CA ARG A 228 -15.57 8.40 -16.11
C ARG A 228 -14.74 7.73 -15.00
N ALA A 229 -14.85 8.20 -13.76
CA ALA A 229 -14.30 7.49 -12.61
C ALA A 229 -14.96 6.11 -12.44
N GLY A 230 -16.28 6.03 -12.61
CA GLY A 230 -17.02 4.77 -12.64
C GLY A 230 -16.60 3.86 -13.80
N LEU A 231 -16.36 4.41 -14.99
CA LEU A 231 -15.87 3.66 -16.15
C LEU A 231 -14.47 3.09 -15.91
N LEU A 232 -13.55 3.89 -15.37
CA LEU A 232 -12.19 3.42 -15.01
C LEU A 232 -12.24 2.35 -13.92
N ALA A 233 -13.10 2.50 -12.91
CA ALA A 233 -13.32 1.49 -11.89
C ALA A 233 -13.91 0.20 -12.50
N ALA A 234 -14.87 0.32 -13.40
CA ALA A 234 -15.46 -0.82 -14.10
C ALA A 234 -14.45 -1.52 -15.03
N LEU A 235 -13.63 -0.77 -15.75
CA LEU A 235 -12.54 -1.31 -16.57
C LEU A 235 -11.48 -1.99 -15.72
N GLY A 236 -11.09 -1.40 -14.59
CA GLY A 236 -10.18 -2.02 -13.62
C GLY A 236 -10.76 -3.32 -13.07
N LEU A 237 -12.03 -3.31 -12.67
CA LEU A 237 -12.75 -4.49 -12.18
C LEU A 237 -12.88 -5.57 -13.27
N ALA A 238 -13.22 -5.19 -14.50
CA ALA A 238 -13.30 -6.12 -15.63
C ALA A 238 -11.94 -6.73 -15.95
N SER A 239 -10.88 -5.91 -15.96
CA SER A 239 -9.51 -6.39 -16.16
C SER A 239 -9.11 -7.36 -15.05
N LEU A 240 -9.44 -7.04 -13.80
CA LEU A 240 -9.21 -7.93 -12.66
C LEU A 240 -9.96 -9.27 -12.81
N ILE A 241 -11.23 -9.25 -13.19
CA ILE A 241 -12.03 -10.46 -13.40
C ILE A 241 -11.43 -11.31 -14.53
N VAL A 242 -11.04 -10.69 -15.64
CA VAL A 242 -10.43 -11.42 -16.77
C VAL A 242 -9.08 -12.02 -16.37
N LEU A 243 -8.20 -11.24 -15.75
CA LEU A 243 -6.87 -11.70 -15.35
C LEU A 243 -6.92 -12.82 -14.30
N SER A 244 -7.85 -12.75 -13.34
CA SER A 244 -8.04 -13.77 -12.31
C SER A 244 -8.81 -15.02 -12.77
N SER A 245 -9.64 -14.91 -13.82
CA SER A 245 -10.41 -16.04 -14.35
C SER A 245 -9.65 -16.89 -15.35
N VAL A 246 -8.70 -16.31 -16.09
CA VAL A 246 -7.86 -17.01 -17.07
C VAL A 246 -6.71 -17.81 -16.39
N GLY A 247 -6.59 -17.74 -15.06
CA GLY A 247 -5.57 -18.48 -14.30
C GLY A 247 -4.16 -17.89 -14.41
N LEU A 248 -4.04 -16.67 -14.95
CA LEU A 248 -2.78 -15.93 -15.04
C LEU A 248 -2.36 -15.30 -13.70
N TYR A 249 -3.33 -15.09 -12.81
CA TYR A 249 -3.18 -14.46 -11.51
C TYR A 249 -4.05 -15.21 -10.49
N SER A 250 -3.63 -15.27 -9.23
CA SER A 250 -4.40 -15.90 -8.15
C SER A 250 -5.78 -15.25 -7.99
N ARG A 251 -6.76 -16.00 -7.47
CA ARG A 251 -8.07 -15.44 -7.12
C ARG A 251 -8.03 -14.58 -5.85
N SER A 252 -7.02 -14.79 -5.01
CA SER A 252 -6.74 -13.97 -3.83
C SER A 252 -5.85 -12.79 -4.20
N MET A 253 -6.27 -11.56 -3.87
CA MET A 253 -5.43 -10.37 -4.10
C MET A 253 -4.37 -10.14 -3.02
N LEU A 254 -4.21 -11.11 -2.12
CA LEU A 254 -3.17 -11.20 -1.10
C LEU A 254 -2.50 -12.56 -1.24
N GLY A 255 -1.17 -12.62 -1.11
CA GLY A 255 -0.45 -13.89 -1.11
C GLY A 255 -1.02 -14.83 -0.04
N VAL A 256 -1.56 -15.97 -0.48
CA VAL A 256 -1.99 -17.05 0.41
C VAL A 256 -0.88 -18.09 0.43
N PRO A 257 -0.40 -18.52 1.61
CA PRO A 257 0.54 -19.64 1.69
C PRO A 257 -0.08 -20.89 1.03
N GLY A 258 0.55 -21.42 -0.02
CA GLY A 258 0.11 -22.63 -0.73
C GLY A 258 -0.37 -22.45 -2.18
N GLU A 259 -0.44 -21.22 -2.71
CA GLU A 259 -0.66 -21.00 -4.16
C GLU A 259 0.67 -20.71 -4.87
N GLU A 260 0.90 -21.35 -6.03
CA GLU A 260 2.13 -21.20 -6.83
C GLU A 260 2.36 -19.77 -7.35
N PHE A 261 1.31 -18.93 -7.40
CA PHE A 261 1.37 -17.57 -7.91
C PHE A 261 0.71 -16.59 -6.93
N GLY A 262 1.51 -15.81 -6.22
CA GLY A 262 1.02 -14.64 -5.47
C GLY A 262 0.72 -13.48 -6.41
N ASN A 263 -0.37 -12.73 -6.16
CA ASN A 263 -0.72 -11.52 -6.91
C ASN A 263 0.17 -10.29 -6.59
N THR A 264 1.42 -10.54 -6.21
CA THR A 264 2.34 -9.52 -5.70
C THR A 264 3.78 -9.89 -6.00
#